data_AF-A0AA97A584-F1
#
_entry.id   AF-A0AA97A584-F1
#
_cell.length_a   1.000
_cell.length_b   1.000
_cell.length_c   1.000
_cell.angle_alpha   90.00
_cell.angle_beta   90.00
_cell.angle_gamma   90.00
#
_symmetry.space_group_name_H-M   'P 1'
#
loop_
_entity.id
_entity.type
_entity.pdbx_description
1 polymer ?
#
loop_
_entity_poly.entity_id
_entity_poly.type
_entity_poly.pdbx_seq_one_letter_code
_entity_poly.pdbx_strand_id
1 'polypeptide(L)'
;MKKLLPLIFFSFSLSAAAPLGETLFNGNCVTCHTISVPNSAPSTKELQARYKKTYESKEAFVSAMATWIIKPNAKTALMPEAISKYGLMPELGYDKQTLEEIASYLYDVRLGQ
;
A
#
# COMPACT_ATOMS: atom_id res chain seq x y z
N MET A 1 -29.31 34.23 -42.86
CA MET A 1 -29.66 33.38 -41.70
C MET A 1 -28.40 32.66 -41.22
N LYS A 2 -27.64 33.27 -40.31
CA LYS A 2 -26.44 32.65 -39.73
C LYS A 2 -26.87 31.91 -38.46
N LYS A 3 -26.96 30.58 -38.54
CA LYS A 3 -27.26 29.74 -37.37
C LYS A 3 -26.04 29.77 -36.45
N LEU A 4 -26.17 30.43 -35.32
CA LEU A 4 -25.18 30.44 -34.25
C LEU A 4 -25.22 29.04 -33.60
N LEU A 5 -24.21 28.22 -33.86
CA LEU A 5 -24.09 26.89 -33.23
C LEU A 5 -23.52 27.09 -31.82
N PRO A 6 -24.18 26.61 -30.74
CA PRO A 6 -23.69 26.80 -29.39
C PRO A 6 -22.51 25.85 -29.16
N LEU A 7 -21.35 26.42 -28.86
CA LEU A 7 -20.16 25.67 -28.46
C LEU A 7 -20.38 25.17 -27.02
N ILE A 8 -20.83 23.93 -26.89
CA ILE A 8 -20.95 23.26 -25.59
C ILE A 8 -19.53 22.98 -25.08
N PHE A 9 -19.06 23.78 -24.13
CA PHE A 9 -17.85 23.49 -23.35
C PHE A 9 -18.17 22.37 -22.36
N PHE A 10 -17.87 21.14 -22.75
CA PHE A 10 -17.90 20.00 -21.82
C PHE A 10 -16.61 20.03 -21.00
N SER A 11 -16.69 20.56 -19.78
CA SER A 11 -15.61 20.53 -18.81
C SER A 11 -15.37 19.10 -18.35
N PHE A 12 -14.48 18.37 -19.02
CA PHE A 12 -14.02 17.07 -18.54
C PHE A 12 -12.98 17.29 -17.44
N SER A 13 -13.41 17.19 -16.18
CA SER A 13 -12.50 17.17 -15.03
C SER A 13 -11.77 15.82 -15.02
N LEU A 14 -10.63 15.76 -15.71
CA LEU A 14 -9.72 14.62 -15.65
C LEU A 14 -8.97 14.65 -14.30
N SER A 15 -9.53 13.99 -13.29
CA SER A 15 -8.81 13.75 -12.03
C SER A 15 -7.92 12.52 -12.20
N ALA A 16 -6.70 12.73 -12.70
CA ALA A 16 -5.70 11.67 -12.95
C ALA A 16 -4.61 11.61 -11.85
N ALA A 17 -4.94 12.00 -10.62
CA ALA A 17 -4.03 11.79 -9.49
C ALA A 17 -4.04 10.31 -9.11
N ALA A 18 -2.86 9.71 -8.95
CA ALA A 18 -2.74 8.39 -8.33
C ALA A 18 -3.43 8.42 -6.95
N PRO A 19 -4.14 7.36 -6.53
CA PRO A 19 -4.74 7.30 -5.21
C PRO A 19 -3.68 7.58 -4.14
N LEU A 20 -4.00 8.37 -3.12
CA LEU A 20 -3.06 8.82 -2.09
C LEU A 20 -2.21 7.68 -1.50
N GLY A 21 -2.83 6.53 -1.19
CA GLY A 21 -2.13 5.35 -0.68
C GLY A 21 -1.07 4.78 -1.63
N GLU A 22 -1.27 4.86 -2.95
CA GLU A 22 -0.28 4.46 -3.95
C GLU A 22 0.92 5.40 -3.92
N THR A 23 0.69 6.71 -3.88
CA THR A 23 1.76 7.71 -3.79
C THR A 23 2.56 7.55 -2.51
N LEU A 24 1.89 7.36 -1.37
CA LEU A 24 2.53 7.13 -0.08
C LEU A 24 3.36 5.84 -0.10
N PHE A 25 2.82 4.75 -0.63
CA PHE A 25 3.54 3.48 -0.73
C PHE A 25 4.81 3.61 -1.61
N ASN A 26 4.68 4.19 -2.79
CA ASN A 26 5.80 4.38 -3.72
C ASN A 26 6.86 5.36 -3.20
N GLY A 27 6.46 6.35 -2.39
CA GLY A 27 7.40 7.31 -1.80
C GLY A 27 8.16 6.77 -0.58
N ASN A 28 7.59 5.80 0.14
CA ASN A 28 8.07 5.43 1.48
C ASN A 28 8.48 3.96 1.64
N CYS A 29 7.90 3.04 0.86
CA CYS A 29 8.02 1.59 1.14
C CYS A 29 8.89 0.85 0.12
N VAL A 30 8.89 1.29 -1.14
CA VAL A 30 9.49 0.54 -2.27
C VAL A 30 11.02 0.47 -2.23
N THR A 31 11.69 1.33 -1.46
CA THR A 31 13.14 1.28 -1.26
C THR A 31 13.58 -0.07 -0.69
N CYS A 32 12.78 -0.65 0.20
CA CYS A 32 13.04 -1.98 0.78
C CYS A 32 12.08 -3.04 0.25
N HIS A 33 10.80 -2.71 0.10
CA HIS A 33 9.74 -3.59 -0.38
C HIS A 33 9.49 -3.38 -1.87
N THR A 34 10.41 -3.90 -2.69
CA THR A 34 10.19 -4.02 -4.14
C THR A 34 8.90 -4.80 -4.43
N ILE A 35 8.30 -4.59 -5.61
CA ILE A 35 6.99 -5.18 -5.92
C ILE A 35 7.06 -6.71 -6.02
N SER A 36 7.98 -7.25 -6.83
CA SER A 36 7.99 -8.67 -7.19
C SER A 36 9.22 -9.45 -6.71
N VAL A 37 10.42 -8.87 -6.80
CA VAL A 37 11.68 -9.57 -6.49
C VAL A 37 12.23 -9.04 -5.17
N PRO A 38 12.27 -9.84 -4.09
CA PRO A 38 12.74 -9.37 -2.79
C PRO A 38 14.16 -8.79 -2.86
N ASN A 39 14.39 -7.72 -2.10
CA ASN A 39 15.71 -7.10 -1.96
C ASN A 39 16.16 -7.19 -0.50
N SER A 40 16.02 -6.10 0.26
CA SER A 40 16.38 -5.98 1.68
C SER A 40 15.20 -6.31 2.61
N ALA A 41 14.04 -6.63 2.05
CA ALA A 41 12.85 -7.07 2.76
C ALA A 41 12.04 -8.01 1.84
N PRO A 42 10.99 -8.70 2.36
CA PRO A 42 10.06 -9.43 1.50
C PRO A 42 9.48 -8.54 0.42
N SER A 43 9.23 -9.11 -0.75
CA SER A 43 8.52 -8.38 -1.79
C SER A 43 7.11 -7.99 -1.33
N THR A 44 6.58 -6.96 -1.95
CA THR A 44 5.22 -6.48 -1.66
C THR A 44 4.19 -7.55 -2.00
N LYS A 45 4.40 -8.33 -3.07
CA LYS A 45 3.56 -9.50 -3.40
C LYS A 45 3.53 -10.52 -2.26
N GLU A 46 4.69 -10.89 -1.70
CA GLU A 46 4.77 -11.90 -0.63
C GLU A 46 4.07 -11.44 0.65
N LEU A 47 4.33 -10.21 1.11
CA LEU A 47 3.68 -9.69 2.32
C LEU A 47 2.17 -9.48 2.09
N GLN A 48 1.76 -8.97 0.92
CA GLN A 48 0.34 -8.78 0.60
C GLN A 48 -0.39 -10.12 0.63
N ALA A 49 0.17 -11.16 0.00
CA ALA A 49 -0.40 -12.50 0.00
C ALA A 49 -0.50 -13.08 1.41
N ARG A 50 0.54 -12.92 2.24
CA ARG A 50 0.51 -13.37 3.64
C ARG A 50 -0.61 -12.70 4.44
N TYR A 51 -0.71 -11.37 4.35
CA TYR A 51 -1.74 -10.63 5.09
C TYR A 51 -3.15 -10.94 4.59
N LYS A 52 -3.38 -11.02 3.27
CA LYS A 52 -4.67 -11.42 2.69
C LYS A 52 -5.09 -12.84 3.06
N LYS A 53 -4.14 -13.76 3.22
CA LYS A 53 -4.41 -15.12 3.72
C LYS A 53 -4.78 -15.15 5.21
N THR A 54 -4.28 -14.18 5.98
CA THR A 54 -4.42 -14.15 7.44
C THR A 54 -5.69 -13.41 7.88
N TYR A 55 -6.08 -12.37 7.15
CA TYR A 55 -7.21 -11.52 7.49
C TYR A 55 -8.28 -11.58 6.41
N GLU A 56 -9.50 -11.96 6.82
CA GLU A 56 -10.64 -12.17 5.92
C GLU A 56 -11.27 -10.85 5.43
N SER A 57 -11.16 -9.78 6.23
CA SER A 57 -11.73 -8.46 5.93
C SER A 57 -10.66 -7.41 5.64
N LYS A 58 -11.01 -6.41 4.83
CA LYS A 58 -10.16 -5.24 4.57
C LYS A 58 -9.81 -4.50 5.87
N GLU A 59 -10.77 -4.33 6.76
CA GLU A 59 -10.62 -3.62 8.02
C GLU A 59 -9.57 -4.29 8.91
N ALA A 60 -9.65 -5.61 9.05
CA ALA A 60 -8.66 -6.39 9.80
C ALA A 60 -7.26 -6.35 9.16
N PHE A 61 -7.18 -6.46 7.83
CA PHE A 61 -5.92 -6.34 7.08
C PHE A 61 -5.25 -4.98 7.35
N VAL A 62 -6.02 -3.90 7.18
CA VAL A 62 -5.54 -2.52 7.31
C VAL A 62 -5.11 -2.24 8.74
N SER A 63 -5.97 -2.56 9.71
CA SER A 63 -5.69 -2.33 11.12
C SER A 63 -4.45 -3.10 11.59
N ALA A 64 -4.31 -4.38 11.20
CA ALA A 64 -3.18 -5.19 11.60
C ALA A 64 -1.86 -4.70 11.01
N MET A 65 -1.85 -4.37 9.71
CA MET A 65 -0.66 -3.88 9.03
C MET A 65 -0.20 -2.53 9.60
N ALA A 66 -1.13 -1.57 9.70
CA ALA A 66 -0.82 -0.25 10.24
C ALA A 66 -0.31 -0.35 11.69
N THR A 67 -0.95 -1.16 12.53
CA THR A 67 -0.54 -1.35 13.92
C THR A 67 0.86 -1.97 14.05
N TRP A 68 1.17 -2.98 13.24
CA TRP A 68 2.48 -3.62 13.30
C TRP A 68 3.60 -2.70 12.79
N ILE A 69 3.34 -1.92 11.74
CA ILE A 69 4.35 -0.99 11.17
C ILE A 69 4.67 0.18 12.13
N ILE A 70 3.70 0.66 12.92
CA ILE A 70 3.95 1.72 13.93
C ILE A 70 5.07 1.32 14.88
N LYS A 71 5.08 0.06 15.31
CA LYS A 71 6.06 -0.45 16.26
C LYS A 71 6.38 -1.92 15.97
N PRO A 72 7.27 -2.18 14.99
CA PRO A 72 7.57 -3.54 14.57
C PRO A 72 8.12 -4.36 15.73
N ASN A 73 7.59 -5.58 15.89
CA ASN A 73 8.00 -6.49 16.95
C ASN A 73 8.13 -7.91 16.40
N ALA A 74 9.28 -8.54 16.66
CA ALA A 74 9.58 -9.87 16.15
C ALA A 74 8.64 -10.96 16.68
N LYS A 75 8.10 -10.80 17.90
CA LYS A 75 7.20 -11.78 18.52
C LYS A 75 5.79 -11.77 17.94
N THR A 76 5.39 -10.67 17.30
CA THR A 76 4.03 -10.46 16.78
C THR A 76 4.01 -10.33 15.25
N ALA A 77 5.14 -10.56 14.59
CA ALA A 77 5.23 -10.50 13.14
C ALA A 77 4.55 -11.72 12.49
N LEU A 78 3.81 -11.49 11.41
CA LEU A 78 3.18 -12.56 10.61
C LEU A 78 4.19 -13.34 9.74
N MET A 79 5.40 -12.82 9.61
CA MET A 79 6.47 -13.38 8.78
C MET A 79 7.77 -13.50 9.60
N PRO A 80 7.83 -14.35 10.63
CA PRO A 80 9.06 -14.56 11.41
C PRO A 80 10.24 -15.04 10.54
N GLU A 81 9.97 -15.77 9.46
CA GLU A 81 10.96 -16.17 8.46
C GLU A 81 11.61 -14.98 7.75
N ALA A 82 10.84 -13.91 7.51
CA ALA A 82 11.35 -12.68 6.93
C ALA A 82 12.29 -11.97 7.91
N ILE A 83 11.96 -11.95 9.20
CA ILE A 83 12.85 -11.37 10.23
C ILE A 83 14.15 -12.14 10.30
N SER A 84 14.12 -13.47 10.26
CA SER A 84 15.33 -14.28 10.26
C SER A 84 16.23 -14.02 9.06
N LYS A 85 15.66 -13.63 7.91
CA LYS A 85 16.39 -13.41 6.66
C LYS A 85 16.87 -11.97 6.47
N TYR A 86 16.03 -11.01 6.81
CA TYR A 86 16.21 -9.58 6.49
C TYR A 86 16.43 -8.71 7.73
N GLY A 87 16.22 -9.25 8.93
CA GLY A 87 16.16 -8.48 10.16
C GLY A 87 14.75 -7.91 10.42
N LEU A 88 14.59 -7.33 11.61
CA LEU A 88 13.34 -6.65 11.99
C LEU A 88 13.22 -5.34 11.23
N MET A 89 12.03 -5.05 10.69
CA MET A 89 11.72 -3.75 10.09
C MET A 89 11.99 -2.63 11.12
N PRO A 90 12.74 -1.57 10.76
CA PRO A 90 12.96 -0.45 11.68
C PRO A 90 11.67 0.33 11.93
N GLU A 91 11.59 0.98 13.09
CA GLU A 91 10.53 1.94 13.38
C GLU A 91 10.80 3.23 12.60
N LEU A 92 9.91 3.59 11.67
CA LEU A 92 10.11 4.68 10.71
C LEU A 92 9.41 6.00 11.10
N GLY A 93 8.61 5.99 12.18
CA GLY A 93 7.97 7.21 12.72
C GLY A 93 6.77 7.73 11.92
N TYR A 94 6.14 6.92 11.07
CA TYR A 94 4.92 7.29 10.37
C TYR A 94 3.71 7.32 11.31
N ASP A 95 2.78 8.25 11.06
CA ASP A 95 1.51 8.28 11.76
C ASP A 95 0.57 7.14 11.31
N LYS A 96 -0.38 6.78 12.18
CA LYS A 96 -1.29 5.66 11.94
C LYS A 96 -2.17 5.85 10.69
N GLN A 97 -2.62 7.08 10.43
CA GLN A 97 -3.52 7.35 9.31
C GLN A 97 -2.79 7.17 7.98
N THR A 98 -1.56 7.66 7.87
CA THR A 98 -0.70 7.44 6.70
C THR A 98 -0.51 5.94 6.43
N LEU A 99 -0.27 5.15 7.48
CA LEU A 99 -0.10 3.70 7.35
C LEU A 99 -1.40 2.98 6.96
N GLU A 100 -2.55 3.45 7.42
CA GLU A 100 -3.86 2.94 7.01
C GLU A 100 -4.16 3.21 5.54
N GLU A 101 -3.80 4.39 5.01
CA GLU A 101 -3.92 4.72 3.58
C GLU A 101 -3.05 3.78 2.72
N ILE A 102 -1.79 3.55 3.13
CA ILE A 102 -0.88 2.61 2.47
C ILE A 102 -1.46 1.19 2.52
N ALA A 103 -1.88 0.72 3.69
CA ALA A 103 -2.42 -0.63 3.85
C ALA A 103 -3.73 -0.82 3.07
N SER A 104 -4.59 0.20 3.02
CA SER A 104 -5.84 0.18 2.24
C SER A 104 -5.54 0.02 0.75
N TYR A 105 -4.58 0.79 0.22
CA TYR A 105 -4.08 0.63 -1.15
C TYR A 105 -3.53 -0.78 -1.39
N LEU A 106 -2.69 -1.29 -0.48
CA LEU A 106 -2.13 -2.63 -0.58
C LEU A 106 -3.18 -3.74 -0.49
N TYR A 107 -4.34 -3.51 0.13
CA TYR A 107 -5.43 -4.47 0.08
C TYR A 107 -6.09 -4.48 -1.31
N ASP A 108 -6.41 -3.31 -1.85
CA ASP A 108 -7.20 -3.17 -3.08
C ASP A 108 -6.40 -3.51 -4.35
N VAL A 109 -5.13 -3.14 -4.39
CA VAL A 109 -4.30 -3.30 -5.59
C VAL A 109 -4.07 -4.77 -5.92
N ARG A 110 -4.23 -5.10 -7.20
CA ARG A 110 -3.90 -6.42 -7.75
C ARG A 110 -2.44 -6.41 -8.19
N LEU A 111 -1.54 -6.75 -7.27
CA LEU A 111 -0.15 -7.02 -7.62
C LEU A 111 -0.14 -8.37 -8.35
N GLY A 112 0.12 -8.33 -9.66
CA GLY A 112 -0.18 -9.41 -10.58
C GLY A 112 0.37 -10.79 -10.19
N GLN A 113 -0.21 -11.81 -10.81
CA GLN A 113 0.22 -13.20 -10.85
C GLN A 113 1.75 -13.39 -10.94
#